data_AF-A0A1G9H677-F1
#
_entry.id   AF-A0A1G9H677-F1
#
_cell.length_a   1.000
_cell.length_b   1.000
_cell.length_c   1.000
_cell.angle_alpha   90.00
_cell.angle_beta   90.00
_cell.angle_gamma   90.00
#
_symmetry.space_group_name_H-M   'P 1'
#
loop_
_entity.id
_entity.type
_entity.pdbx_description
1 polymer ?
#
loop_
_entity_poly.entity_id
_entity_poly.type
_entity_poly.pdbx_seq_one_letter_code
_entity_poly.pdbx_strand_id
1 'polypeptide(L)'
;MKQPATAPGQCSAWVFLMPLLSVLFGSGCIVLVGGLQRLPVTLAVVLLLLGLGMTVLLSSLIQARDKALHSLGEQIQADRATAEKALCQCGLEPTCRGVLPVWSGQIDFAREHTEDAITALTARFASLAQRVEQALASSRDGGADTALVDLLGGSQQELDSVIGALRTALANKSALLRQVTELANLTEQLRAMALDVGNIAKQTNLVALNAAIEAARAGEVGRGFAVVADEIRKLSSLSGETGKRIGETVDTVSAAIAGTLAISRQYADQDEATVDHSGQVIEQVIQRFRDATDALLGSSRLLREESAAVGQEVAEVLVALQFQDRVSQVLVLVRNDLERLHQHIGQRGSDRDAGRTPQPIDADAWLDQLARTYTVPEQHAVHHGGAHRTASSESDITFF
;
A
#
# COMPACT_ATOMS: atom_id res chain seq x y z
N MET A 1 -38.86 24.25 -45.13
CA MET A 1 -39.15 25.61 -45.66
C MET A 1 -39.73 25.46 -47.06
N LYS A 2 -41.03 25.72 -47.23
CA LYS A 2 -41.72 25.69 -48.54
C LYS A 2 -41.28 26.89 -49.36
N GLN A 3 -40.64 26.66 -50.51
CA GLN A 3 -40.44 27.70 -51.53
C GLN A 3 -41.82 28.11 -52.08
N PRO A 4 -42.10 29.41 -52.28
CA PRO A 4 -43.29 29.82 -53.01
C PRO A 4 -43.07 29.55 -54.50
N ALA A 5 -43.93 28.71 -55.07
CA ALA A 5 -44.09 28.57 -56.50
C ALA A 5 -44.58 29.92 -57.06
N THR A 6 -43.66 30.73 -57.60
CA THR A 6 -44.02 31.89 -58.41
C THR A 6 -44.67 31.37 -59.68
N ALA A 7 -46.00 31.52 -59.76
CA ALA A 7 -46.80 31.14 -60.91
C ALA A 7 -46.26 31.79 -62.20
N PRO A 8 -45.74 31.01 -63.17
CA PRO A 8 -45.28 31.53 -64.45
C PRO A 8 -46.52 31.68 -65.35
N GLY A 9 -47.20 32.82 -65.28
CA GLY A 9 -48.37 32.99 -66.13
C GLY A 9 -49.05 34.34 -66.14
N GLN A 10 -48.91 35.16 -65.10
CA GLN A 10 -49.71 36.40 -65.00
C GLN A 10 -49.01 37.66 -65.50
N CYS A 11 -47.68 37.65 -65.69
CA CYS A 11 -46.94 38.83 -66.16
C CYS A 11 -46.82 38.93 -67.70
N SER A 12 -47.18 37.88 -68.45
CA SER A 12 -46.97 37.85 -69.91
C SER A 12 -48.03 38.63 -70.69
N ALA A 13 -49.30 38.61 -70.26
CA ALA A 13 -50.40 39.20 -71.02
C ALA A 13 -50.27 40.74 -71.17
N TRP A 14 -49.85 41.44 -70.11
CA TRP A 14 -49.72 42.90 -70.11
C TRP A 14 -48.54 43.41 -70.95
N VAL A 15 -47.44 42.65 -71.01
CA VAL A 15 -46.26 42.98 -71.82
C VAL A 15 -46.57 42.87 -73.31
N PHE A 16 -47.47 41.97 -73.71
CA PHE A 16 -47.93 41.83 -75.10
C PHE A 16 -49.02 42.83 -75.50
N LEU A 17 -49.88 43.26 -74.56
CA LEU A 17 -51.00 44.18 -74.82
C LEU A 17 -50.57 45.65 -74.98
N MET A 18 -49.58 46.11 -74.23
CA MET A 18 -49.10 47.51 -74.23
C MET A 18 -48.68 48.05 -75.61
N PRO A 19 -47.79 47.38 -76.37
CA PRO A 19 -47.39 47.87 -77.69
C PRO A 19 -48.51 47.80 -78.73
N LEU A 20 -49.44 46.85 -78.60
CA LEU A 20 -50.62 46.76 -79.48
C LEU A 20 -51.60 47.92 -79.22
N LEU A 21 -51.85 48.24 -77.94
CA LEU A 21 -52.71 49.35 -77.52
C LEU A 21 -52.17 50.71 -77.94
N SER A 22 -50.85 50.94 -77.83
CA SER A 22 -50.24 52.21 -78.25
C SER A 22 -50.27 52.40 -79.78
N VAL A 23 -50.09 51.32 -80.55
CA VAL A 23 -50.20 51.35 -82.02
C VAL A 23 -51.66 51.52 -82.48
N LEU A 24 -52.64 50.89 -81.80
CA LEU A 24 -54.07 51.10 -82.03
C LEU A 24 -54.49 52.55 -81.73
N PHE A 25 -54.01 53.13 -80.63
CA PHE A 25 -54.31 54.51 -80.26
C PHE A 25 -53.68 55.50 -81.25
N GLY A 26 -52.40 55.29 -81.62
CA GLY A 26 -51.69 56.14 -82.59
C GLY A 26 -52.30 56.09 -83.99
N SER A 27 -52.69 54.91 -84.47
CA SER A 27 -53.40 54.77 -85.75
C SER A 27 -54.80 55.42 -85.73
N GLY A 28 -55.52 55.32 -84.60
CA GLY A 28 -56.78 56.03 -84.39
C GLY A 28 -56.65 57.56 -84.45
N CYS A 29 -55.64 58.13 -83.81
CA CYS A 29 -55.38 59.57 -83.85
C CYS A 29 -55.05 60.08 -85.27
N ILE A 30 -54.29 59.32 -86.06
CA ILE A 30 -53.93 59.68 -87.45
C ILE A 30 -55.18 59.77 -88.34
N VAL A 31 -56.12 58.83 -88.18
CA VAL A 31 -57.39 58.84 -88.93
C VAL A 31 -58.30 59.99 -88.49
N LEU A 32 -58.30 60.32 -87.19
CA LEU A 32 -59.17 61.36 -86.62
C LEU A 32 -58.73 62.78 -86.98
N VAL A 33 -57.43 63.05 -87.08
CA VAL A 33 -56.87 64.36 -87.47
C VAL A 33 -56.79 64.53 -88.99
N GLY A 34 -56.48 63.47 -89.75
CA GLY A 34 -56.29 63.52 -91.20
C GLY A 34 -57.56 63.41 -92.06
N GLY A 35 -58.70 63.02 -91.46
CA GLY A 35 -59.94 62.72 -92.18
C GLY A 35 -59.85 61.47 -93.06
N LEU A 36 -60.96 61.08 -93.71
CA LEU A 36 -61.06 59.87 -94.57
C LEU A 36 -60.37 60.01 -95.95
N GLN A 37 -59.30 60.78 -96.04
CA GLN A 37 -58.47 60.83 -97.24
C GLN A 37 -57.61 59.56 -97.37
N ARG A 38 -57.24 59.17 -98.59
CA ARG A 38 -56.53 57.89 -98.83
C ARG A 38 -55.18 57.79 -98.09
N LEU A 39 -54.46 58.90 -97.95
CA LEU A 39 -53.10 58.95 -97.41
C LEU A 39 -53.01 58.63 -95.89
N PRO A 40 -53.80 59.26 -94.99
CA PRO A 40 -53.78 58.92 -93.57
C PRO A 40 -54.25 57.49 -93.27
N VAL A 41 -55.20 56.95 -94.05
CA VAL A 41 -55.65 55.56 -93.90
C VAL A 41 -54.53 54.57 -94.25
N THR A 42 -53.78 54.81 -95.33
CA THR A 42 -52.64 53.95 -95.68
C THR A 42 -51.54 53.98 -94.62
N LEU A 43 -51.26 55.15 -94.03
CA LEU A 43 -50.26 55.30 -92.98
C LEU A 43 -50.68 54.54 -91.69
N ALA A 44 -51.96 54.63 -91.32
CA ALA A 44 -52.51 53.92 -90.16
C ALA A 44 -52.42 52.39 -90.31
N VAL A 45 -52.69 51.86 -91.51
CA VAL A 45 -52.56 50.42 -91.81
C VAL A 45 -51.11 49.96 -91.75
N VAL A 46 -50.17 50.73 -92.29
CA VAL A 46 -48.73 50.41 -92.22
C VAL A 46 -48.23 50.40 -90.77
N LEU A 47 -48.66 51.36 -89.94
CA LEU A 47 -48.34 51.39 -88.51
C LEU A 47 -48.89 50.18 -87.76
N LEU A 48 -50.14 49.78 -88.05
CA LEU A 48 -50.74 48.57 -87.47
C LEU A 48 -49.96 47.31 -87.85
N LEU A 49 -49.56 47.18 -89.12
CA LEU A 49 -48.77 46.02 -89.59
C LEU A 49 -47.37 45.98 -88.97
N LEU A 50 -46.69 47.13 -88.86
CA LEU A 50 -45.39 47.23 -88.19
C LEU A 50 -45.50 46.94 -86.68
N GLY A 51 -46.55 47.43 -86.03
CA GLY A 51 -46.84 47.13 -84.63
C GLY A 51 -47.10 45.66 -84.39
N LEU A 52 -47.95 45.03 -85.21
CA LEU A 52 -48.21 43.59 -85.16
C LEU A 52 -46.91 42.79 -85.38
N GLY A 53 -46.12 43.16 -86.41
CA GLY A 53 -44.82 42.53 -86.67
C GLY A 53 -43.85 42.65 -85.48
N MET A 54 -43.78 43.82 -84.84
CA MET A 54 -42.90 44.06 -83.69
C MET A 54 -43.39 43.34 -82.43
N THR A 55 -44.70 43.25 -82.20
CA THR A 55 -45.25 42.43 -81.09
C THR A 55 -44.96 40.95 -81.28
N VAL A 56 -45.09 40.43 -82.50
CA VAL A 56 -44.75 39.04 -82.83
C VAL A 56 -43.25 38.79 -82.64
N LEU A 57 -42.38 39.70 -83.10
CA LEU A 57 -40.93 39.57 -82.94
C LEU A 57 -40.48 39.66 -81.48
N LEU A 58 -41.08 40.55 -80.68
CA LEU A 58 -40.81 40.65 -79.26
C LEU A 58 -41.30 39.39 -78.52
N SER A 59 -42.44 38.84 -78.92
CA SER A 59 -42.97 37.59 -78.36
C SER A 59 -42.10 36.38 -78.69
N SER A 60 -41.57 36.29 -79.90
CA SER A 60 -40.69 35.18 -80.28
C SER A 60 -39.34 35.25 -79.57
N LEU A 61 -38.79 36.46 -79.37
CA LEU A 61 -37.55 36.67 -78.59
C LEU A 61 -37.72 36.34 -77.10
N ILE A 62 -38.83 36.77 -76.49
CA ILE A 62 -39.12 36.44 -75.08
C ILE A 62 -39.33 34.93 -74.93
N GLN A 63 -40.09 34.30 -75.82
CA GLN A 63 -40.28 32.84 -75.81
C GLN A 63 -38.95 32.08 -76.03
N ALA A 64 -38.08 32.57 -76.90
CA ALA A 64 -36.76 31.96 -77.12
C ALA A 64 -35.86 32.07 -75.88
N ARG A 65 -35.87 33.23 -75.20
CA ARG A 65 -35.12 33.44 -73.96
C ARG A 65 -35.64 32.56 -72.83
N ASP A 66 -36.96 32.48 -72.66
CA ASP A 66 -37.57 31.68 -71.60
C ASP A 66 -37.31 30.18 -71.83
N LYS A 67 -37.35 29.70 -73.09
CA LYS A 67 -36.93 28.34 -73.44
C LYS A 67 -35.46 28.08 -73.10
N ALA A 68 -34.55 29.01 -73.39
CA ALA A 68 -33.13 28.87 -73.08
C ALA A 68 -32.86 28.87 -71.56
N LEU A 69 -33.58 29.70 -70.79
CA LEU A 69 -33.49 29.70 -69.33
C LEU A 69 -34.05 28.40 -68.72
N HIS A 70 -35.15 27.87 -69.28
CA HIS A 70 -35.69 26.58 -68.86
C HIS A 70 -34.73 25.42 -69.16
N SER A 71 -34.15 25.37 -70.37
CA SER A 71 -33.18 24.31 -70.70
C SER A 71 -31.91 24.39 -69.84
N LEU A 72 -31.44 25.60 -69.51
CA LEU A 72 -30.31 25.79 -68.61
C LEU A 72 -30.66 25.36 -67.17
N GLY A 73 -31.88 25.67 -66.70
CA GLY A 73 -32.38 25.23 -65.41
C GLY A 73 -32.49 23.71 -65.30
N GLU A 74 -33.01 23.05 -66.34
CA GLU A 74 -33.06 21.59 -66.44
C GLU A 74 -31.65 20.98 -66.47
N GLN A 75 -30.71 21.57 -67.20
CA GLN A 75 -29.32 21.09 -67.28
C GLN A 75 -28.59 21.23 -65.94
N ILE A 76 -28.76 22.35 -65.22
CA ILE A 76 -28.21 22.54 -63.87
C ILE A 76 -28.82 21.53 -62.88
N GLN A 77 -30.14 21.28 -62.96
CA GLN A 77 -30.79 20.27 -62.13
C GLN A 77 -30.30 18.85 -62.46
N ALA A 78 -30.11 18.53 -63.74
CA ALA A 78 -29.59 17.24 -64.18
C ALA A 78 -28.13 17.05 -63.74
N ASP A 79 -27.27 18.07 -63.89
CA ASP A 79 -25.88 18.04 -63.44
C ASP A 79 -25.80 17.89 -61.91
N ARG A 80 -26.65 18.62 -61.17
CA ARG A 80 -26.73 18.49 -59.71
C ARG A 80 -27.21 17.11 -59.28
N ALA A 81 -28.26 16.57 -59.91
CA ALA A 81 -28.73 15.22 -59.62
C ALA A 81 -27.69 14.16 -59.97
N THR A 82 -26.90 14.37 -61.02
CA THR A 82 -25.80 13.49 -61.42
C THR A 82 -24.65 13.56 -60.42
N ALA A 83 -24.32 14.76 -59.92
CA ALA A 83 -23.30 14.97 -58.90
C ALA A 83 -23.71 14.36 -57.54
N GLU A 84 -24.96 14.56 -57.11
CA GLU A 84 -25.51 13.93 -55.90
C GLU A 84 -25.53 12.40 -56.03
N LYS A 85 -25.92 11.87 -57.20
CA LYS A 85 -25.90 10.43 -57.48
C LYS A 85 -24.48 9.86 -57.51
N ALA A 86 -23.50 10.59 -58.06
CA ALA A 86 -22.09 10.20 -58.05
C ALA A 86 -21.48 10.22 -56.64
N LEU A 87 -21.91 11.15 -55.78
CA LEU A 87 -21.53 11.15 -54.35
C LEU A 87 -22.10 9.93 -53.62
N CYS A 88 -23.38 9.60 -53.84
CA CYS A 88 -24.01 8.42 -53.25
C CYS A 88 -23.39 7.10 -53.75
N GLN A 89 -23.05 7.01 -55.03
CA GLN A 89 -22.39 5.84 -55.63
C GLN A 89 -20.93 5.68 -55.21
N CYS A 90 -20.33 6.74 -54.64
CA CYS A 90 -18.97 6.71 -54.12
C CYS A 90 -18.85 5.82 -52.88
N GLY A 91 -19.93 5.54 -52.14
CA GLY A 91 -19.91 4.67 -50.95
C GLY A 91 -19.07 5.20 -49.77
N LEU A 92 -18.44 6.37 -49.89
CA LEU A 92 -17.60 6.96 -48.86
C LEU A 92 -18.43 7.44 -47.66
N GLU A 93 -19.54 8.11 -47.91
CA GLU A 93 -20.46 8.57 -46.87
C GLU A 93 -21.03 7.42 -46.02
N PRO A 94 -21.58 6.33 -46.60
CA PRO A 94 -22.05 5.20 -45.80
C PRO A 94 -20.90 4.48 -45.08
N THR A 95 -19.71 4.39 -45.68
CA THR A 95 -18.52 3.82 -45.01
C THR A 95 -18.12 4.65 -43.79
N CYS A 96 -18.00 5.98 -43.94
CA CYS A 96 -17.68 6.87 -42.82
C CYS A 96 -18.77 6.81 -41.73
N ARG A 97 -20.05 6.73 -42.12
CA ARG A 97 -21.17 6.63 -41.18
C ARG A 97 -21.15 5.33 -40.37
N GLY A 98 -20.68 4.23 -40.94
CA GLY A 98 -20.52 2.96 -40.25
C GLY A 98 -19.24 2.88 -39.41
N VAL A 99 -18.12 3.33 -39.97
CA VAL A 99 -16.77 3.12 -39.40
C VAL A 99 -16.41 4.17 -38.33
N LEU A 100 -16.84 5.44 -38.47
CA LEU A 100 -16.50 6.48 -37.49
C LEU A 100 -17.04 6.18 -36.07
N PRO A 101 -18.31 5.72 -35.90
CA PRO A 101 -18.78 5.31 -34.57
C PRO A 101 -18.01 4.13 -34.00
N VAL A 102 -17.59 3.18 -34.84
CA VAL A 102 -16.78 2.04 -34.42
C VAL A 102 -15.41 2.52 -33.94
N TRP A 103 -14.70 3.34 -34.71
CA TRP A 103 -13.40 3.88 -34.29
C TRP A 103 -13.51 4.71 -33.01
N SER A 104 -14.52 5.56 -32.88
CA SER A 104 -14.79 6.29 -31.64
C SER A 104 -14.98 5.31 -30.48
N GLY A 105 -15.86 4.32 -30.65
CA GLY A 105 -16.11 3.31 -29.62
C GLY A 105 -14.88 2.49 -29.24
N GLN A 106 -14.00 2.17 -30.19
CA GLN A 106 -12.76 1.44 -29.91
C GLN A 106 -11.72 2.33 -29.18
N ILE A 107 -11.63 3.61 -29.54
CA ILE A 107 -10.78 4.59 -28.84
C ILE A 107 -11.31 4.83 -27.43
N ASP A 108 -12.63 4.98 -27.28
CA ASP A 108 -13.29 5.13 -25.98
C ASP A 108 -13.09 3.89 -25.12
N PHE A 109 -13.22 2.68 -25.69
CA PHE A 109 -12.89 1.43 -25.02
C PHE A 109 -11.43 1.37 -24.54
N ALA A 110 -10.47 1.73 -25.40
CA ALA A 110 -9.06 1.76 -25.02
C ALA A 110 -8.78 2.79 -23.91
N ARG A 111 -9.46 3.95 -23.96
CA ARG A 111 -9.36 5.00 -22.94
C ARG A 111 -9.96 4.54 -21.61
N GLU A 112 -11.18 4.03 -21.60
CA GLU A 112 -11.86 3.53 -20.40
C GLU A 112 -11.06 2.41 -19.73
N HIS A 113 -10.59 1.44 -20.51
CA HIS A 113 -9.79 0.33 -19.96
C HIS A 113 -8.45 0.80 -19.37
N THR A 114 -7.84 1.84 -19.95
CA THR A 114 -6.63 2.49 -19.40
C THR A 114 -6.93 3.20 -18.08
N GLU A 115 -8.03 3.96 -18.02
CA GLU A 115 -8.45 4.68 -16.80
C GLU A 115 -8.77 3.69 -15.66
N ASP A 116 -9.48 2.60 -15.95
CA ASP A 116 -9.80 1.55 -14.98
C ASP A 116 -8.53 0.83 -14.49
N ALA A 117 -7.64 0.44 -15.41
CA ALA A 117 -6.40 -0.25 -15.07
C ALA A 117 -5.46 0.64 -14.23
N ILE A 118 -5.33 1.93 -14.55
CA ILE A 118 -4.52 2.88 -13.78
C ILE A 118 -5.12 3.08 -12.37
N THR A 119 -6.44 3.18 -12.27
CA THR A 119 -7.12 3.32 -10.98
C THR A 119 -6.89 2.08 -10.11
N ALA A 120 -7.06 0.89 -10.67
CA ALA A 120 -6.78 -0.38 -9.98
C ALA A 120 -5.31 -0.48 -9.56
N LEU A 121 -4.39 -0.13 -10.45
CA LEU A 121 -2.95 -0.14 -10.17
C LEU A 121 -2.57 0.82 -9.04
N THR A 122 -3.15 2.02 -9.03
CA THR A 122 -2.91 3.03 -7.98
C THR A 122 -3.41 2.54 -6.62
N ALA A 123 -4.60 1.93 -6.57
CA ALA A 123 -5.14 1.34 -5.34
C ALA A 123 -4.24 0.21 -4.81
N ARG A 124 -3.73 -0.65 -5.70
CA ARG A 124 -2.81 -1.74 -5.34
C ARG A 124 -1.47 -1.23 -4.82
N PHE A 125 -0.87 -0.23 -5.47
CA PHE A 125 0.37 0.39 -4.98
C PHE A 125 0.19 1.04 -3.61
N ALA A 126 -0.94 1.69 -3.35
CA ALA A 126 -1.25 2.24 -2.04
C ALA A 126 -1.34 1.13 -0.97
N SER A 127 -2.01 0.02 -1.28
CA SER A 127 -2.06 -1.14 -0.37
C SER A 127 -0.67 -1.75 -0.15
N LEU A 128 0.14 -1.86 -1.20
CA LEU A 128 1.50 -2.41 -1.13
C LEU A 128 2.39 -1.55 -0.25
N ALA A 129 2.36 -0.23 -0.42
CA ALA A 129 3.13 0.72 0.37
C ALA A 129 2.77 0.61 1.87
N GLN A 130 1.47 0.56 2.18
CA GLN A 130 1.00 0.39 3.56
C GLN A 130 1.48 -0.92 4.19
N ARG A 131 1.47 -2.03 3.44
CA ARG A 131 1.93 -3.34 3.93
C ARG A 131 3.44 -3.38 4.15
N VAL A 132 4.23 -2.78 3.26
CA VAL A 132 5.69 -2.68 3.41
C VAL A 132 6.05 -1.83 4.64
N GLU A 133 5.35 -0.71 4.87
CA GLU A 133 5.53 0.09 6.09
C GLU A 133 5.20 -0.71 7.36
N GLN A 134 4.10 -1.46 7.34
CA GLN A 134 3.69 -2.32 8.46
C GLN A 134 4.72 -3.43 8.71
N ALA A 135 5.19 -4.11 7.67
CA ALA A 135 6.22 -5.14 7.76
C ALA A 135 7.54 -4.58 8.32
N LEU A 136 7.99 -3.42 7.84
CA LEU A 136 9.20 -2.73 8.34
C LEU A 136 9.08 -2.29 9.81
N ALA A 137 7.88 -1.89 10.24
CA ALA A 137 7.63 -1.56 11.64
C ALA A 137 7.76 -2.80 12.55
N SER A 138 7.23 -3.95 12.12
CA SER A 138 7.38 -5.23 12.83
C SER A 138 8.80 -5.81 12.78
N SER A 139 9.53 -5.60 11.68
CA SER A 139 10.85 -6.22 11.47
C SER A 139 11.99 -5.60 12.28
N ARG A 140 11.80 -4.39 12.85
CA ARG A 140 12.83 -3.71 13.66
C ARG A 140 13.20 -4.44 14.96
N ASP A 141 12.39 -5.40 15.41
CA ASP A 141 12.64 -6.19 16.62
C ASP A 141 13.07 -7.66 16.33
N GLY A 142 12.72 -8.24 15.18
CA GLY A 142 12.49 -9.70 15.01
C GLY A 142 13.67 -10.64 14.69
N GLY A 143 14.87 -10.42 15.21
CA GLY A 143 16.10 -11.01 14.64
C GLY A 143 16.77 -12.19 15.35
N ALA A 144 16.09 -13.17 15.98
CA ALA A 144 16.70 -14.47 16.40
C ALA A 144 15.69 -15.43 17.11
N ASP A 145 14.73 -16.03 16.41
CA ASP A 145 13.63 -16.75 17.10
C ASP A 145 14.04 -18.06 17.82
N THR A 146 14.69 -19.01 17.14
CA THR A 146 14.86 -20.37 17.71
C THR A 146 16.07 -20.48 18.65
N ALA A 147 17.18 -19.84 18.29
CA ALA A 147 18.40 -19.86 19.11
C ALA A 147 18.21 -19.11 20.43
N LEU A 148 17.34 -18.10 20.46
CA LEU A 148 17.06 -17.32 21.66
C LEU A 148 16.25 -18.12 22.67
N VAL A 149 15.26 -18.91 22.22
CA VAL A 149 14.48 -19.82 23.09
C VAL A 149 15.38 -20.85 23.78
N ASP A 150 16.29 -21.48 23.03
CA ASP A 150 17.21 -22.48 23.58
C ASP A 150 18.22 -21.84 24.55
N LEU A 151 18.76 -20.66 24.23
CA LEU A 151 19.62 -19.88 25.14
C LEU A 151 18.88 -19.49 26.42
N LEU A 152 17.59 -19.16 26.32
CA LEU A 152 16.74 -18.83 27.47
C LEU A 152 16.51 -20.03 28.38
N GLY A 153 16.21 -21.19 27.80
CA GLY A 153 16.07 -22.44 28.55
C GLY A 153 17.36 -22.79 29.30
N GLY A 154 18.51 -22.68 28.63
CA GLY A 154 19.82 -22.90 29.26
C GLY A 154 20.12 -21.90 30.37
N SER A 155 19.88 -20.61 30.13
CA SER A 155 20.11 -19.54 31.12
C SER A 155 19.21 -19.71 32.36
N GLN A 156 17.95 -20.10 32.17
CA GLN A 156 17.05 -20.39 33.29
C GLN A 156 17.60 -21.52 34.16
N GLN A 157 18.05 -22.61 33.56
CA GLN A 157 18.60 -23.76 34.28
C GLN A 157 19.90 -23.40 35.05
N GLU A 158 20.75 -22.55 34.46
CA GLU A 158 21.94 -22.02 35.15
C GLU A 158 21.56 -21.14 36.35
N LEU A 159 20.57 -20.24 36.20
CA LEU A 159 20.12 -19.38 37.29
C LEU A 159 19.49 -20.17 38.44
N ASP A 160 18.67 -21.17 38.14
CA ASP A 160 18.09 -22.08 39.15
C ASP A 160 19.19 -22.84 39.92
N SER A 161 20.25 -23.25 39.22
CA SER A 161 21.42 -23.90 39.84
C SER A 161 22.15 -22.95 40.80
N VAL A 162 22.32 -21.67 40.42
CA VAL A 162 22.93 -20.65 41.30
C VAL A 162 22.12 -20.44 42.57
N ILE A 163 20.79 -20.33 42.49
CA ILE A 163 19.93 -20.23 43.67
C ILE A 163 20.05 -21.48 44.55
N GLY A 164 20.07 -22.66 43.95
CA GLY A 164 20.28 -23.92 44.67
C GLY A 164 21.61 -23.95 45.43
N ALA A 165 22.69 -23.48 44.80
CA ALA A 165 24.00 -23.36 45.43
C ALA A 165 24.01 -22.36 46.60
N LEU A 166 23.34 -21.21 46.46
CA LEU A 166 23.20 -20.21 47.53
C LEU A 166 22.41 -20.75 48.72
N ARG A 167 21.30 -21.46 48.48
CA ARG A 167 20.53 -22.13 49.55
C ARG A 167 21.37 -23.17 50.30
N THR A 168 22.20 -23.92 49.57
CA THR A 168 23.14 -24.88 50.18
C THR A 168 24.19 -24.18 51.02
N ALA A 169 24.72 -23.04 50.57
CA ALA A 169 25.66 -22.23 51.34
C ALA A 169 25.04 -21.69 52.64
N LEU A 170 23.79 -21.21 52.60
CA LEU A 170 23.02 -20.82 53.78
C LEU A 170 22.85 -21.97 54.77
N ALA A 171 22.51 -23.17 54.29
CA ALA A 171 22.40 -24.35 55.14
C ALA A 171 23.73 -24.69 55.83
N ASN A 172 24.85 -24.65 55.09
CA ASN A 172 26.19 -24.87 55.64
C ASN A 172 26.55 -23.81 56.70
N LYS A 173 26.22 -22.54 56.46
CA LYS A 173 26.42 -21.45 57.43
C LYS A 173 25.64 -21.68 58.72
N SER A 174 24.39 -22.15 58.63
CA SER A 174 23.57 -22.50 59.80
C SER A 174 24.21 -23.61 60.66
N ALA A 175 24.79 -24.63 60.01
CA ALA A 175 25.51 -25.70 60.69
C ALA A 175 26.78 -25.18 61.39
N LEU A 176 27.50 -24.25 60.75
CA LEU A 176 28.69 -23.61 61.29
C LEU A 176 28.35 -22.75 62.52
N LEU A 177 27.25 -21.97 62.48
CA LEU A 177 26.72 -21.22 63.62
C LEU A 177 26.40 -22.12 64.82
N ARG A 178 25.86 -23.33 64.58
CA ARG A 178 25.62 -24.32 65.63
C ARG A 178 26.92 -24.80 66.27
N GLN A 179 27.96 -25.07 65.49
CA GLN A 179 29.28 -25.47 66.01
C GLN A 179 29.94 -24.35 66.83
N VAL A 180 29.83 -23.09 66.40
CA VAL A 180 30.34 -21.94 67.17
C VAL A 180 29.58 -21.78 68.50
N THR A 181 28.28 -22.07 68.51
CA THR A 181 27.48 -22.07 69.75
C THR A 181 27.93 -23.17 70.71
N GLU A 182 28.30 -24.34 70.20
CA GLU A 182 28.88 -25.43 71.00
C GLU A 182 30.25 -25.04 71.60
N LEU A 183 31.08 -24.35 70.82
CA LEU A 183 32.33 -23.73 71.29
C LEU A 183 32.12 -22.75 72.44
N ALA A 184 31.06 -21.92 72.38
CA ALA A 184 30.70 -21.02 73.47
C ALA A 184 30.41 -21.79 74.78
N ASN A 185 29.67 -22.91 74.68
CA ASN A 185 29.37 -23.77 75.82
C ASN A 185 30.62 -24.47 76.39
N LEU A 186 31.56 -24.89 75.54
CA LEU A 186 32.84 -25.46 76.00
C LEU A 186 33.70 -24.41 76.72
N THR A 187 33.69 -23.17 76.23
CA THR A 187 34.42 -22.05 76.83
C THR A 187 33.88 -21.74 78.22
N GLU A 188 32.57 -21.84 78.41
CA GLU A 188 31.91 -21.73 79.71
C GLU A 188 32.38 -22.80 80.71
N GLN A 189 32.49 -24.06 80.26
CA GLN A 189 33.00 -25.15 81.09
C GLN A 189 34.47 -24.94 81.46
N LEU A 190 35.30 -24.43 80.54
CA LEU A 190 36.70 -24.09 80.83
C LEU A 190 36.82 -22.98 81.88
N ARG A 191 35.91 -22.00 81.86
CA ARG A 191 35.85 -20.94 82.87
C ARG A 191 35.57 -21.51 84.26
N ALA A 192 34.61 -22.43 84.36
CA ALA A 192 34.32 -23.13 85.62
C ALA A 192 35.55 -23.91 86.12
N MET A 193 36.21 -24.68 85.24
CA MET A 193 37.42 -25.43 85.59
C MET A 193 38.57 -24.52 86.07
N ALA A 194 38.78 -23.37 85.43
CA ALA A 194 39.80 -22.40 85.85
C ALA A 194 39.52 -21.84 87.26
N LEU A 195 38.23 -21.61 87.57
CA LEU A 195 37.78 -21.14 88.87
C LEU A 195 37.97 -22.22 89.95
N ASP A 196 37.68 -23.48 89.61
CA ASP A 196 37.93 -24.64 90.47
C ASP A 196 39.42 -24.82 90.78
N VAL A 197 40.30 -24.70 89.78
CA VAL A 197 41.76 -24.72 89.99
C VAL A 197 42.19 -23.62 90.95
N GLY A 198 41.64 -22.40 90.80
CA GLY A 198 41.90 -21.29 91.72
C GLY A 198 41.42 -21.57 93.15
N ASN A 199 40.27 -22.22 93.31
CA ASN A 199 39.73 -22.61 94.62
C ASN A 199 40.56 -23.72 95.28
N ILE A 200 40.96 -24.75 94.52
CA ILE A 200 41.84 -25.82 94.99
C ILE A 200 43.18 -25.23 95.42
N ALA A 201 43.78 -24.36 94.60
CA ALA A 201 45.02 -23.66 94.92
C ALA A 201 44.93 -22.88 96.25
N LYS A 202 43.83 -22.16 96.49
CA LYS A 202 43.59 -21.45 97.77
C LYS A 202 43.47 -22.41 98.96
N GLN A 203 42.75 -23.52 98.79
CA GLN A 203 42.60 -24.53 99.85
C GLN A 203 43.95 -25.21 100.17
N THR A 204 44.70 -25.63 99.15
CA THR A 204 46.03 -26.23 99.34
C THR A 204 47.00 -25.25 99.98
N ASN A 205 46.94 -23.98 99.63
CA ASN A 205 47.73 -22.92 100.26
C ASN A 205 47.40 -22.77 101.77
N LEU A 206 46.13 -22.86 102.15
CA LEU A 206 45.71 -22.84 103.56
C LEU A 206 46.19 -24.09 104.32
N VAL A 207 46.10 -25.27 103.71
CA VAL A 207 46.61 -26.52 104.30
C VAL A 207 48.13 -26.45 104.49
N ALA A 208 48.85 -25.96 103.48
CA ALA A 208 50.30 -25.77 103.53
C ALA A 208 50.72 -24.75 104.60
N LEU A 209 49.96 -23.67 104.76
CA LEU A 209 50.19 -22.69 105.82
C LEU A 209 50.02 -23.31 107.21
N ASN A 210 48.95 -24.07 107.43
CA ASN A 210 48.73 -24.78 108.70
C ASN A 210 49.86 -25.78 108.99
N ALA A 211 50.33 -26.51 107.96
CA ALA A 211 51.45 -27.43 108.09
C ALA A 211 52.78 -26.71 108.41
N ALA A 212 53.03 -25.55 107.80
CA ALA A 212 54.21 -24.74 108.10
C ALA A 212 54.20 -24.21 109.54
N ILE A 213 53.02 -23.79 110.05
CA ILE A 213 52.84 -23.35 111.43
C ILE A 213 53.13 -24.52 112.40
N GLU A 214 52.59 -25.70 112.15
CA GLU A 214 52.80 -26.86 113.02
C GLU A 214 54.24 -27.39 112.96
N ALA A 215 54.87 -27.34 111.78
CA ALA A 215 56.28 -27.66 111.60
C ALA A 215 57.20 -26.70 112.38
N ALA A 216 56.89 -25.39 112.40
CA ALA A 216 57.59 -24.41 113.22
C ALA A 216 57.38 -24.67 114.73
N ARG A 217 56.18 -25.13 115.11
CA ARG A 217 55.84 -25.45 116.50
C ARG A 217 56.58 -26.68 117.04
N ALA A 218 56.89 -27.65 116.18
CA ALA A 218 57.66 -28.85 116.51
C ALA A 218 59.19 -28.61 116.64
N GLY A 219 59.69 -27.40 116.37
CA GLY A 219 61.09 -27.03 116.54
C GLY A 219 62.05 -27.81 115.61
N GLU A 220 63.18 -28.28 116.14
CA GLU A 220 64.22 -28.99 115.37
C GLU A 220 63.68 -30.25 114.65
N VAL A 221 62.71 -30.95 115.24
CA VAL A 221 62.13 -32.19 114.66
C VAL A 221 61.25 -31.89 113.45
N GLY A 222 60.71 -30.67 113.35
CA GLY A 222 59.80 -30.23 112.27
C GLY A 222 60.49 -29.62 111.05
N ARG A 223 61.82 -29.43 111.06
CA ARG A 223 62.56 -28.67 110.03
C ARG A 223 62.37 -29.21 108.61
N GLY A 224 62.33 -30.53 108.44
CA GLY A 224 62.08 -31.16 107.14
C GLY A 224 60.65 -30.93 106.62
N PHE A 225 59.67 -30.95 107.52
CA PHE A 225 58.27 -30.66 107.19
C PHE A 225 58.04 -29.19 106.84
N ALA A 226 58.76 -28.27 107.48
CA ALA A 226 58.68 -26.84 107.16
C ALA A 226 59.10 -26.55 105.71
N VAL A 227 60.19 -27.17 105.24
CA VAL A 227 60.65 -27.02 103.84
C VAL A 227 59.62 -27.55 102.84
N VAL A 228 59.01 -28.72 103.12
CA VAL A 228 57.95 -29.29 102.27
C VAL A 228 56.71 -28.39 102.26
N ALA A 229 56.30 -27.88 103.43
CA ALA A 229 55.15 -27.00 103.55
C ALA A 229 55.33 -25.69 102.76
N ASP A 230 56.51 -25.07 102.83
CA ASP A 230 56.83 -23.87 102.05
C ASP A 230 56.83 -24.14 100.53
N GLU A 231 57.34 -25.28 100.08
CA GLU A 231 57.30 -25.65 98.66
C GLU A 231 55.86 -25.90 98.17
N ILE A 232 55.03 -26.59 98.96
CA ILE A 232 53.59 -26.77 98.65
C ILE A 232 52.89 -25.42 98.60
N ARG A 233 53.22 -24.49 99.51
CA ARG A 233 52.65 -23.13 99.54
C ARG A 233 52.99 -22.37 98.25
N LYS A 234 54.26 -22.43 97.83
CA LYS A 234 54.73 -21.82 96.58
C LYS A 234 54.04 -22.42 95.34
N LEU A 235 53.97 -23.75 95.25
CA LEU A 235 53.25 -24.46 94.18
C LEU A 235 51.78 -24.06 94.14
N SER A 236 51.11 -23.99 95.29
CA SER A 236 49.70 -23.60 95.39
C SER A 236 49.48 -22.16 94.93
N SER A 237 50.35 -21.22 95.31
CA SER A 237 50.30 -19.84 94.82
C SER A 237 50.47 -19.77 93.30
N LEU A 238 51.43 -20.52 92.75
CA LEU A 238 51.68 -20.58 91.31
C LEU A 238 50.48 -21.19 90.56
N SER A 239 49.86 -22.24 91.11
CA SER A 239 48.63 -22.83 90.56
C SER A 239 47.45 -21.86 90.58
N GLY A 240 47.31 -21.06 91.64
CA GLY A 240 46.28 -20.03 91.74
C GLY A 240 46.47 -18.91 90.71
N GLU A 241 47.70 -18.44 90.53
CA GLU A 241 48.05 -17.45 89.50
C GLU A 241 47.83 -18.01 88.08
N THR A 242 48.19 -19.27 87.87
CA THR A 242 47.96 -19.96 86.59
C THR A 242 46.46 -20.10 86.31
N GLY A 243 45.66 -20.50 87.29
CA GLY A 243 44.20 -20.58 87.16
C GLY A 243 43.58 -19.22 86.83
N LYS A 244 44.07 -18.13 87.43
CA LYS A 244 43.65 -16.77 87.11
C LYS A 244 43.96 -16.41 85.64
N ARG A 245 45.18 -16.69 85.17
CA ARG A 245 45.58 -16.44 83.77
C ARG A 245 44.76 -17.26 82.77
N ILE A 246 44.41 -18.51 83.11
CA ILE A 246 43.50 -19.33 82.31
C ILE A 246 42.13 -18.65 82.25
N GLY A 247 41.58 -18.20 83.38
CA GLY A 247 40.31 -17.47 83.43
C GLY A 247 40.30 -16.23 82.53
N GLU A 248 41.31 -15.37 82.64
CA GLU A 248 41.45 -14.16 81.80
C GLU A 248 41.52 -14.50 80.29
N THR A 249 42.21 -15.60 79.94
CA THR A 249 42.29 -16.08 78.55
C THR A 249 40.94 -16.59 78.06
N VAL A 250 40.24 -17.37 78.90
CA VAL A 250 38.91 -17.92 78.59
C VAL A 250 37.88 -16.81 78.41
N ASP A 251 37.92 -15.76 79.23
CA ASP A 251 37.04 -14.59 79.09
C ASP A 251 37.28 -13.87 77.75
N THR A 252 38.54 -13.72 77.34
CA THR A 252 38.91 -13.13 76.05
C THR A 252 38.37 -13.97 74.88
N VAL A 253 38.52 -15.30 74.95
CA VAL A 253 37.99 -16.23 73.94
C VAL A 253 36.46 -16.19 73.89
N SER A 254 35.80 -16.15 75.06
CA SER A 254 34.34 -16.07 75.17
C SER A 254 33.79 -14.80 74.52
N ALA A 255 34.43 -13.65 74.79
CA ALA A 255 34.07 -12.39 74.16
C ALA A 255 34.24 -12.42 72.62
N ALA A 256 35.32 -13.04 72.12
CA ALA A 256 35.55 -13.20 70.68
C ALA A 256 34.50 -14.11 70.03
N ILE A 257 34.12 -15.22 70.68
CA ILE A 257 33.06 -16.11 70.22
C ILE A 257 31.70 -15.38 70.19
N ALA A 258 31.37 -14.65 71.24
CA ALA A 258 30.13 -13.87 71.32
C ALA A 258 30.04 -12.80 70.20
N GLY A 259 31.14 -12.08 69.95
CA GLY A 259 31.22 -11.13 68.84
C GLY A 259 31.04 -11.80 67.48
N THR A 260 31.70 -12.95 67.27
CA THR A 260 31.58 -13.74 66.04
C THR A 260 30.15 -14.23 65.81
N LEU A 261 29.46 -14.70 66.86
CA LEU A 261 28.06 -15.13 66.78
C LEU A 261 27.12 -13.97 66.44
N ALA A 262 27.30 -12.80 67.04
CA ALA A 262 26.48 -11.63 66.76
C ALA A 262 26.59 -11.19 65.30
N ILE A 263 27.82 -11.06 64.80
CA ILE A 263 28.10 -10.71 63.39
C ILE A 263 27.56 -11.79 62.44
N SER A 264 27.79 -13.06 62.75
CA SER A 264 27.37 -14.16 61.88
C SER A 264 25.85 -14.31 61.78
N ARG A 265 25.10 -14.00 62.85
CA ARG A 265 23.63 -13.96 62.85
C ARG A 265 23.11 -12.81 61.97
N GLN A 266 23.67 -11.61 62.14
CA GLN A 266 23.31 -10.47 61.30
C GLN A 266 23.50 -10.77 59.81
N TYR A 267 24.62 -11.39 59.44
CA TYR A 267 24.85 -11.79 58.06
C TYR A 267 23.96 -12.97 57.61
N ALA A 268 23.49 -13.82 58.51
CA ALA A 268 22.57 -14.90 58.12
C ALA A 268 21.22 -14.31 57.68
N ASP A 269 20.68 -13.37 58.45
CA ASP A 269 19.42 -12.69 58.11
C ASP A 269 19.54 -11.90 56.79
N GLN A 270 20.68 -11.22 56.57
CA GLN A 270 20.95 -10.51 55.32
C GLN A 270 21.11 -11.45 54.11
N ASP A 271 21.82 -12.56 54.28
CA ASP A 271 22.02 -13.51 53.19
C ASP A 271 20.69 -14.16 52.79
N GLU A 272 19.83 -14.52 53.73
CA GLU A 272 18.49 -15.08 53.47
C GLU A 272 17.63 -14.09 52.67
N ALA A 273 17.55 -12.83 53.12
CA ALA A 273 16.84 -11.77 52.40
C ALA A 273 17.40 -11.53 51.00
N THR A 274 18.73 -11.62 50.83
CA THR A 274 19.40 -11.44 49.53
C THR A 274 19.09 -12.59 48.58
N VAL A 275 19.06 -13.83 49.06
CA VAL A 275 18.71 -15.01 48.26
C VAL A 275 17.25 -14.95 47.82
N ASP A 276 16.33 -14.58 48.70
CA ASP A 276 14.92 -14.44 48.36
C ASP A 276 14.70 -13.31 47.34
N HIS A 277 15.34 -12.15 47.53
CA HIS A 277 15.27 -11.05 46.59
C HIS A 277 15.86 -11.44 45.23
N SER A 278 17.00 -12.12 45.21
CA SER A 278 17.63 -12.61 43.97
C SER A 278 16.72 -13.59 43.23
N GLY A 279 16.02 -14.47 43.95
CA GLY A 279 15.04 -15.38 43.37
C GLY A 279 13.88 -14.64 42.68
N GLN A 280 13.33 -13.63 43.32
CA GLN A 280 12.26 -12.80 42.73
C GLN A 280 12.74 -12.05 41.49
N VAL A 281 13.94 -11.48 41.52
CA VAL A 281 14.52 -10.76 40.38
C VAL A 281 14.76 -11.71 39.21
N ILE A 282 15.30 -12.91 39.47
CA ILE A 282 15.52 -13.94 38.46
C ILE A 282 14.19 -14.36 37.81
N GLU A 283 13.16 -14.60 38.60
CA GLU A 283 11.83 -14.96 38.09
C GLU A 283 11.24 -13.84 37.21
N GLN A 284 11.37 -12.58 37.63
CA GLN A 284 10.95 -11.43 36.82
C GLN A 284 11.73 -11.30 35.50
N VAL A 285 13.05 -11.52 35.53
CA VAL A 285 13.89 -11.48 34.33
C VAL A 285 13.47 -12.58 33.36
N ILE A 286 13.29 -13.81 33.85
CA ILE A 286 12.82 -14.94 33.03
C ILE A 286 11.46 -14.61 32.41
N GLN A 287 10.52 -14.06 33.18
CA GLN A 287 9.20 -13.70 32.64
C GLN A 287 9.29 -12.63 31.54
N ARG A 288 10.06 -11.56 31.77
CA ARG A 288 10.26 -10.51 30.76
C ARG A 288 10.88 -11.05 29.47
N PHE A 289 11.82 -11.98 29.60
CA PHE A 289 12.42 -12.61 28.44
C PHE A 289 11.42 -13.49 27.69
N ARG A 290 10.59 -14.29 28.38
CA ARG A 290 9.51 -15.06 27.73
C ARG A 290 8.55 -14.15 26.98
N ASP A 291 8.10 -13.06 27.61
CA ASP A 291 7.19 -12.10 26.99
C ASP A 291 7.83 -11.48 25.73
N ALA A 292 9.13 -11.16 25.77
CA ALA A 292 9.87 -10.65 24.62
C ALA A 292 9.99 -11.71 23.51
N THR A 293 10.28 -12.96 23.85
CA THR A 293 10.35 -14.07 22.89
C THR A 293 9.01 -14.33 22.22
N ASP A 294 7.91 -14.31 22.97
CA ASP A 294 6.56 -14.47 22.40
C ASP A 294 6.21 -13.32 21.45
N ALA A 295 6.59 -12.08 21.80
CA ALA A 295 6.41 -10.92 20.92
C ALA A 295 7.23 -11.04 19.63
N LEU A 296 8.47 -11.53 19.71
CA LEU A 296 9.33 -11.77 18.56
C LEU A 296 8.74 -12.83 17.61
N LEU A 297 8.31 -13.98 18.16
CA LEU A 297 7.66 -15.04 17.39
C LEU A 297 6.38 -14.54 16.70
N GLY A 298 5.59 -13.71 17.40
CA GLY A 298 4.41 -13.07 16.83
C GLY A 298 4.75 -12.12 15.67
N SER A 299 5.77 -11.29 15.83
CA SER A 299 6.25 -10.36 14.80
C SER A 299 6.78 -11.10 13.56
N SER A 300 7.59 -12.15 13.76
CA SER A 300 8.13 -13.02 12.72
C SER A 300 7.03 -13.68 11.88
N ARG A 301 5.97 -14.16 12.54
CA ARG A 301 4.79 -14.72 11.87
C ARG A 301 4.07 -13.66 11.03
N LEU A 302 3.80 -12.49 11.60
CA LEU A 302 3.16 -11.38 10.89
C LEU A 302 3.97 -10.97 9.66
N LEU A 303 5.30 -10.89 9.79
CA LEU A 303 6.20 -10.56 8.68
C LEU A 303 6.11 -11.59 7.55
N ARG A 304 6.02 -12.89 7.86
CA ARG A 304 5.83 -13.94 6.84
C ARG A 304 4.47 -13.84 6.15
N GLU A 305 3.41 -13.55 6.90
CA GLU A 305 2.06 -13.37 6.35
C GLU A 305 2.00 -12.13 5.44
N GLU A 306 2.56 -10.99 5.86
CA GLU A 306 2.65 -9.79 5.03
C GLU A 306 3.55 -9.99 3.80
N SER A 307 4.68 -10.69 3.94
CA SER A 307 5.55 -10.99 2.79
C SER A 307 4.85 -11.85 1.74
N ALA A 308 4.04 -12.82 2.16
CA ALA A 308 3.25 -13.63 1.24
C ALA A 308 2.16 -12.80 0.53
N ALA A 309 1.46 -11.92 1.27
CA ALA A 309 0.46 -11.03 0.72
C ALA A 309 1.07 -10.03 -0.29
N VAL A 310 2.23 -9.45 0.03
CA VAL A 310 3.02 -8.61 -0.88
C VAL A 310 3.36 -9.37 -2.16
N GLY A 311 3.78 -10.64 -2.05
CA GLY A 311 4.05 -11.49 -3.22
C GLY A 311 2.83 -11.68 -4.13
N GLN A 312 1.65 -11.86 -3.54
CA GLN A 312 0.40 -11.98 -4.30
C GLN A 312 0.02 -10.67 -4.99
N GLU A 313 0.10 -9.53 -4.29
CA GLU A 313 -0.17 -8.20 -4.89
C GLU A 313 0.76 -7.90 -6.07
N VAL A 314 2.05 -8.24 -5.95
CA VAL A 314 3.00 -8.08 -7.07
C VAL A 314 2.59 -8.94 -8.27
N ALA A 315 2.17 -10.19 -8.05
CA ALA A 315 1.69 -11.05 -9.12
C ALA A 315 0.44 -10.47 -9.81
N GLU A 316 -0.50 -9.91 -9.04
CA GLU A 316 -1.70 -9.29 -9.58
C GLU A 316 -1.41 -7.96 -10.31
N VAL A 317 -0.42 -7.17 -9.85
CA VAL A 317 0.07 -5.99 -10.57
C VAL A 317 0.69 -6.37 -11.93
N LEU A 318 1.44 -7.48 -11.99
CA LEU A 318 2.00 -7.97 -13.26
C LEU A 318 0.91 -8.36 -14.27
N VAL A 319 -0.19 -8.96 -13.80
CA VAL A 319 -1.36 -9.24 -14.64
C VAL A 319 -2.04 -7.94 -15.07
N ALA A 320 -2.25 -7.01 -14.14
CA ALA A 320 -2.89 -5.74 -14.43
C ALA A 320 -2.16 -5.00 -15.56
N LEU A 321 -0.81 -4.95 -15.54
CA LEU A 321 0.03 -4.30 -16.57
C LEU A 321 -0.18 -4.83 -18.00
N GLN A 322 -0.77 -6.01 -18.19
CA GLN A 322 -1.10 -6.53 -19.53
C GLN A 322 -2.12 -5.67 -20.29
N PHE A 323 -2.85 -4.78 -19.59
CA PHE A 323 -3.74 -3.80 -20.24
C PHE A 323 -3.02 -2.96 -21.30
N GLN A 324 -1.71 -2.69 -21.12
CA GLN A 324 -0.91 -1.93 -22.06
C GLN A 324 -0.85 -2.60 -23.44
N ASP A 325 -0.66 -3.93 -23.47
CA ASP A 325 -0.63 -4.68 -24.71
C ASP A 325 -2.00 -4.61 -25.41
N ARG A 326 -3.07 -4.77 -24.64
CA ARG A 326 -4.44 -4.72 -25.13
C ARG A 326 -4.83 -3.36 -25.71
N VAL A 327 -4.46 -2.26 -25.04
CA VAL A 327 -4.66 -0.89 -25.52
C VAL A 327 -3.85 -0.64 -26.80
N SER A 328 -2.59 -1.10 -26.83
CA SER A 328 -1.74 -1.00 -28.02
C SER A 328 -2.36 -1.71 -29.23
N GLN A 329 -2.89 -2.93 -29.04
CA GLN A 329 -3.57 -3.68 -30.10
C GLN A 329 -4.78 -2.93 -30.67
N VAL A 330 -5.64 -2.37 -29.80
CA VAL A 330 -6.82 -1.59 -30.22
C VAL A 330 -6.42 -0.33 -31.00
N LEU A 331 -5.41 0.41 -30.53
CA LEU A 331 -4.96 1.63 -31.20
C LEU A 331 -4.26 1.33 -32.53
N VAL A 332 -3.47 0.26 -32.62
CA VAL A 332 -2.86 -0.20 -33.87
C VAL A 332 -3.92 -0.58 -34.90
N LEU A 333 -4.96 -1.29 -34.48
CA LEU A 333 -6.09 -1.67 -35.31
C LEU A 333 -6.81 -0.43 -35.89
N VAL A 334 -7.19 0.53 -35.04
CA VAL A 334 -7.86 1.77 -35.49
C VAL A 334 -6.96 2.58 -36.42
N ARG A 335 -5.67 2.71 -36.10
CA ARG A 335 -4.68 3.39 -36.95
C ARG A 335 -4.56 2.72 -38.32
N ASN A 336 -4.43 1.40 -38.35
CA ASN A 336 -4.27 0.67 -39.61
C ASN A 336 -5.53 0.81 -40.50
N ASP A 337 -6.73 0.83 -39.91
CA ASP A 337 -7.96 1.03 -40.69
C ASP A 337 -8.13 2.50 -41.16
N LEU A 338 -7.69 3.48 -40.35
CA LEU A 338 -7.57 4.88 -40.77
C LEU A 338 -6.62 5.04 -41.96
N GLU A 339 -5.44 4.43 -41.90
CA GLU A 339 -4.47 4.41 -43.00
C GLU A 339 -5.05 3.76 -44.26
N ARG A 340 -5.78 2.65 -44.09
CA ARG A 340 -6.46 1.96 -45.19
C ARG A 340 -7.50 2.88 -45.84
N LEU A 341 -8.33 3.59 -45.06
CA LEU A 341 -9.31 4.54 -45.60
C LEU A 341 -8.62 5.71 -46.30
N HIS A 342 -7.56 6.25 -45.70
CA HIS A 342 -6.77 7.34 -46.29
C HIS A 342 -6.17 6.94 -47.65
N GLN A 343 -5.54 5.77 -47.74
CA GLN A 343 -4.99 5.25 -48.99
C GLN A 343 -6.07 5.09 -50.05
N HIS A 344 -7.25 4.58 -49.68
CA HIS A 344 -8.36 4.39 -50.60
C HIS A 344 -8.92 5.74 -51.10
N ILE A 345 -9.03 6.75 -50.23
CA ILE A 345 -9.41 8.12 -50.63
C ILE A 345 -8.35 8.72 -51.58
N GLY A 346 -7.06 8.56 -51.29
CA GLY A 346 -5.96 9.06 -52.11
C GLY A 346 -5.91 8.41 -53.51
N GLN A 347 -6.05 7.09 -53.58
CA GLN A 347 -6.13 6.33 -54.85
C GLN A 347 -7.31 6.80 -55.70
N ARG A 348 -8.46 7.04 -55.08
CA ARG A 348 -9.65 7.55 -55.76
C ARG A 348 -9.46 8.98 -56.29
N GLY A 349 -8.76 9.84 -55.55
CA GLY A 349 -8.36 11.16 -56.04
C GLY A 349 -7.48 11.04 -57.29
N SER A 350 -6.46 10.18 -57.23
CA SER A 350 -5.57 9.92 -58.35
C SER A 350 -6.28 9.34 -59.58
N ASP A 351 -7.24 8.43 -59.38
CA ASP A 351 -8.04 7.88 -60.47
C ASP A 351 -8.93 8.92 -61.15
N ARG A 352 -9.52 9.84 -60.37
CA ARG A 352 -10.27 10.97 -60.93
C ARG A 352 -9.39 11.88 -61.76
N ASP A 353 -8.20 12.21 -61.26
CA ASP A 353 -7.24 13.07 -61.95
C ASP A 353 -6.72 12.41 -63.24
N ALA A 354 -6.64 11.07 -63.28
CA ALA A 354 -6.29 10.28 -64.46
C ALA A 354 -7.47 10.01 -65.42
N GLY A 355 -8.67 10.55 -65.14
CA GLY A 355 -9.88 10.33 -65.95
C GLY A 355 -10.46 8.90 -65.86
N ARG A 356 -10.03 8.10 -64.86
CA ARG A 356 -10.56 6.77 -64.58
C ARG A 356 -11.75 6.87 -63.62
N THR A 357 -12.73 5.98 -63.79
CA THR A 357 -13.84 5.83 -62.84
C THR A 357 -13.32 5.13 -61.56
N PRO A 358 -13.33 5.80 -60.40
CA PRO A 358 -12.85 5.19 -59.16
C PRO A 358 -13.77 4.04 -58.72
N GLN A 359 -13.19 2.96 -58.19
CA GLN A 359 -13.99 1.86 -57.65
C GLN A 359 -14.83 2.30 -56.45
N PRO A 360 -16.13 1.91 -56.35
CA PRO A 360 -17.00 2.19 -55.21
C PRO A 360 -16.46 1.53 -53.93
N ILE A 361 -16.61 2.19 -52.76
CA ILE A 361 -16.35 1.55 -51.47
C ILE A 361 -17.62 0.84 -51.04
N ASP A 362 -17.51 -0.46 -50.79
CA ASP A 362 -18.56 -1.23 -50.16
C ASP A 362 -18.40 -1.10 -48.64
N ALA A 363 -19.35 -0.41 -48.01
CA ALA A 363 -19.34 -0.13 -46.58
C ALA A 363 -19.50 -1.41 -45.74
N ASP A 364 -20.32 -2.37 -46.19
CA ASP A 364 -20.59 -3.60 -45.47
C ASP A 364 -19.36 -4.53 -45.53
N ALA A 365 -18.77 -4.65 -46.72
CA ALA A 365 -17.52 -5.41 -46.89
C ALA A 365 -16.35 -4.79 -46.10
N TRP A 366 -16.31 -3.46 -45.95
CA TRP A 366 -15.29 -2.78 -45.15
C TRP A 366 -15.42 -3.12 -43.66
N LEU A 367 -16.64 -3.01 -43.11
CA LEU A 367 -16.94 -3.32 -41.71
C LEU A 367 -16.71 -4.80 -41.40
N ASP A 368 -17.10 -5.71 -42.29
CA ASP A 368 -16.83 -7.14 -42.16
C ASP A 368 -15.33 -7.44 -42.11
N GLN A 369 -14.53 -6.74 -42.93
CA GLN A 369 -13.08 -6.91 -42.90
C GLN A 369 -12.46 -6.37 -41.61
N LEU A 370 -12.96 -5.23 -41.10
CA LEU A 370 -12.54 -4.68 -39.82
C LEU A 370 -12.87 -5.66 -38.67
N ALA A 371 -14.07 -6.25 -38.68
CA ALA A 371 -14.48 -7.23 -37.68
C ALA A 371 -13.63 -8.50 -37.66
N ARG A 372 -13.06 -8.91 -38.81
CA ARG A 372 -12.15 -10.07 -38.90
C ARG A 372 -10.79 -9.83 -38.28
N THR A 373 -10.40 -8.57 -38.09
CA THR A 373 -9.10 -8.21 -37.49
C THR A 373 -9.15 -8.10 -35.96
N TYR A 374 -10.31 -8.29 -35.36
CA TYR A 374 -10.46 -8.27 -33.91
C TYR A 374 -9.93 -9.56 -33.29
N THR A 375 -9.21 -9.40 -32.20
CA THR A 375 -8.60 -10.51 -31.44
C THR A 375 -9.31 -10.74 -30.11
N VAL A 376 -10.17 -9.79 -29.69
CA VAL A 376 -10.82 -9.83 -28.37
C VAL A 376 -12.34 -9.68 -28.46
N PRO A 377 -13.13 -10.43 -27.66
CA PRO A 377 -14.61 -10.40 -27.70
C PRO A 377 -15.23 -9.00 -27.55
N GLU A 378 -14.59 -8.15 -26.76
CA GLU A 378 -15.05 -6.81 -26.42
C GLU A 378 -14.97 -5.86 -27.63
N GLN A 379 -13.99 -6.06 -28.53
CA GLN A 379 -13.92 -5.32 -29.79
C GLN A 379 -15.13 -5.63 -30.68
N HIS A 380 -15.60 -6.88 -30.71
CA HIS A 380 -16.80 -7.26 -31.43
C HIS A 380 -18.06 -6.62 -30.83
N ALA A 381 -18.15 -6.55 -29.49
CA ALA A 381 -19.28 -5.92 -28.81
C ALA A 381 -19.41 -4.43 -29.17
N VAL A 382 -18.28 -3.71 -29.17
CA VAL A 382 -18.21 -2.30 -29.57
C VAL A 382 -18.60 -2.11 -31.04
N HIS A 383 -18.16 -2.99 -31.94
CA HIS A 383 -18.49 -2.94 -33.37
C HIS A 383 -19.99 -3.08 -33.67
N HIS A 384 -20.72 -3.84 -32.85
CA HIS A 384 -22.17 -4.00 -33.00
C HIS A 384 -22.99 -2.96 -32.20
N GLY A 385 -22.35 -1.94 -31.63
CA GLY A 385 -23.02 -0.92 -30.82
C GLY A 385 -23.54 -1.43 -29.47
N GLY A 386 -23.03 -2.57 -29.00
CA GLY A 386 -23.35 -3.10 -27.69
C GLY A 386 -22.74 -2.23 -26.59
N ALA A 387 -23.57 -1.76 -25.66
CA ALA A 387 -23.08 -1.11 -24.45
C ALA A 387 -22.13 -2.05 -23.71
N HIS A 388 -21.00 -1.50 -23.25
CA HIS A 388 -20.02 -2.19 -22.44
C HIS A 388 -20.69 -2.68 -21.15
N ARG A 389 -21.24 -3.88 -21.14
CA ARG A 389 -21.59 -4.56 -19.90
C ARG A 389 -20.30 -5.12 -19.37
N THR A 390 -19.71 -4.38 -18.44
CA THR A 390 -18.64 -4.86 -17.55
C THR A 390 -19.14 -6.16 -16.94
N ALA A 391 -18.76 -7.29 -17.53
CA ALA A 391 -18.98 -8.60 -16.93
C ALA A 391 -18.02 -8.66 -15.74
N SER A 392 -18.50 -8.23 -14.59
CA SER A 392 -17.86 -8.55 -13.32
C SER A 392 -17.76 -10.07 -13.21
N SER A 393 -16.53 -10.58 -13.22
CA SER A 393 -16.08 -11.80 -12.55
C SER A 393 -16.69 -13.14 -13.00
N GLU A 394 -15.91 -13.95 -13.73
CA GLU A 394 -15.43 -15.28 -13.29
C GLU A 394 -14.86 -16.08 -14.46
N SER A 395 -13.63 -16.60 -14.26
CA SER A 395 -13.07 -17.80 -14.89
C SER A 395 -13.17 -17.96 -16.42
N ASP A 396 -12.12 -17.56 -17.15
CA ASP A 396 -11.46 -18.46 -18.11
C ASP A 396 -10.18 -17.79 -18.63
N ILE A 397 -9.12 -17.88 -17.82
CA ILE A 397 -7.75 -17.76 -18.33
C ILE A 397 -7.23 -19.20 -18.41
N THR A 398 -7.37 -19.80 -19.59
CA THR A 398 -6.69 -21.05 -19.93
C THR A 398 -5.20 -20.74 -20.06
N PHE A 399 -4.42 -21.23 -19.10
CA PHE A 399 -2.95 -21.28 -19.20
C PHE A 399 -2.54 -22.18 -20.38
N PHE A 400 -1.65 -21.68 -21.23
CA PHE A 400 -0.78 -22.49 -22.10
C PHE A 400 0.68 -22.20 -21.76
#